data_AF-W6MET2-F1
#
_entry.id   AF-W6MET2-F1
#
_cell.length_a   1.000
_cell.length_b   1.000
_cell.length_c   1.000
_cell.angle_alpha   90.00
_cell.angle_beta   90.00
_cell.angle_gamma   90.00
#
_symmetry.space_group_name_H-M   'P 1'
#
loop_
_entity.id
_entity.type
_entity.pdbx_description
1 polymer ?
#
loop_
_entity_poly.entity_id
_entity_poly.type
_entity_poly.pdbx_seq_one_letter_code
_entity_poly.pdbx_strand_id
1 'polypeptide(L)'
;LCDVFMKTQGVEDLTQLAASVQGQVNEGLFIYALSFVIIRKQELRGMRLPSLVEMFPNKFVPMEQLTEAQILTNRSSTDKTEPIIIEHGQEFSNTNLKLERRVSYWREDYGLNSHHWHWHLIYPIDDEC
;
A
#
# COMPACT_ATOMS: atom_id res chain seq x y z
N LEU A 1 2.19 -12.49 -13.36
CA LEU A 1 1.28 -12.81 -12.22
C LEU A 1 -0.09 -12.19 -12.45
N CYS A 2 -0.16 -10.92 -12.90
CA CYS A 2 -1.42 -10.31 -13.34
C CYS A 2 -2.15 -11.21 -14.34
N ASP A 3 -1.46 -11.65 -15.40
CA ASP A 3 -2.00 -12.57 -16.42
C ASP A 3 -2.67 -13.82 -15.83
N VAL A 4 -2.02 -14.42 -14.84
CA VAL A 4 -2.48 -15.65 -14.20
C VAL A 4 -3.75 -15.39 -13.39
N PHE A 5 -3.78 -14.29 -12.62
CA PHE A 5 -4.97 -13.87 -11.87
C PHE A 5 -6.09 -13.37 -12.79
N MET A 6 -5.78 -12.77 -13.94
CA MET A 6 -6.79 -12.35 -14.93
C MET A 6 -7.52 -13.56 -15.53
N LYS A 7 -6.87 -14.71 -15.66
CA LYS A 7 -7.43 -15.95 -16.21
C LYS A 7 -8.39 -16.70 -15.26
N THR A 8 -8.44 -16.35 -13.97
CA THR A 8 -9.35 -17.02 -13.01
C THR A 8 -10.81 -16.76 -13.33
N GLN A 9 -11.70 -17.64 -12.89
CA GLN A 9 -13.15 -17.50 -13.07
C GLN A 9 -13.84 -17.15 -11.76
N GLY A 10 -14.22 -15.88 -11.61
CA GLY A 10 -14.92 -15.40 -10.43
C GLY A 10 -14.02 -15.20 -9.21
N VAL A 11 -14.67 -14.78 -8.12
CA VAL A 11 -13.98 -14.34 -6.89
C VAL A 11 -13.39 -15.51 -6.12
N GLU A 12 -14.07 -16.66 -6.09
CA GLU A 12 -13.62 -17.83 -5.33
C GLU A 12 -12.33 -18.40 -5.89
N ASP A 13 -12.24 -18.59 -7.22
CA ASP A 13 -11.06 -19.08 -7.90
C ASP A 13 -9.87 -18.11 -7.73
N LEU A 14 -10.12 -16.80 -7.88
CA LEU A 14 -9.11 -15.78 -7.57
C LEU A 14 -8.61 -15.85 -6.13
N THR A 15 -9.51 -16.04 -5.17
CA THR A 15 -9.17 -16.11 -3.74
C THR A 15 -8.33 -17.34 -3.42
N GLN A 16 -8.72 -18.51 -3.93
CA GLN A 16 -7.97 -19.75 -3.74
C GLN A 16 -6.57 -19.67 -4.37
N LEU A 17 -6.49 -19.16 -5.60
CA LEU A 17 -5.22 -18.99 -6.29
C LEU A 17 -4.33 -17.96 -5.58
N ALA A 18 -4.89 -16.82 -5.18
CA ALA A 18 -4.17 -15.79 -4.41
C ALA A 18 -3.62 -16.37 -3.09
N ALA A 19 -4.44 -17.11 -2.33
CA ALA A 19 -4.02 -17.74 -1.08
C ALA A 19 -2.88 -18.75 -1.30
N SER A 20 -2.91 -19.50 -2.41
CA SER A 20 -1.85 -20.47 -2.73
C SER A 20 -0.50 -19.81 -2.99
N VAL A 21 -0.46 -18.59 -3.55
CA VAL A 21 0.79 -17.93 -3.97
C VAL A 21 1.28 -16.85 -3.01
N GLN A 22 0.43 -16.33 -2.12
CA GLN A 22 0.74 -15.17 -1.25
C GLN A 22 2.06 -15.30 -0.49
N GLY A 23 2.36 -16.48 0.06
CA GLY A 23 3.61 -16.75 0.80
C GLY A 23 4.80 -17.19 -0.07
N GLN A 24 4.62 -17.32 -1.38
CA GLN A 24 5.62 -17.87 -2.31
C GLN A 24 6.21 -16.80 -3.24
N VAL A 25 5.57 -15.64 -3.36
CA VAL A 25 6.00 -14.53 -4.22
C VAL A 25 6.39 -13.31 -3.40
N ASN A 26 7.07 -12.35 -4.02
CA ASN A 26 7.32 -11.06 -3.40
C ASN A 26 6.00 -10.36 -3.04
N GLU A 27 5.92 -9.81 -1.83
CA GLU A 27 4.72 -9.14 -1.30
C GLU A 27 4.27 -7.95 -2.16
N GLY A 28 5.21 -7.12 -2.62
CA GLY A 28 4.90 -5.99 -3.49
C GLY A 28 4.36 -6.43 -4.86
N LEU A 29 4.94 -7.48 -5.43
CA LEU A 29 4.43 -8.10 -6.67
C LEU A 29 3.02 -8.66 -6.48
N PHE A 30 2.77 -9.33 -5.35
CA PHE A 30 1.45 -9.89 -5.02
C PHE A 30 0.39 -8.80 -4.89
N ILE A 31 0.65 -7.77 -4.09
CA ILE A 31 -0.28 -6.64 -3.87
C ILE A 31 -0.54 -5.91 -5.19
N TYR A 32 0.50 -5.65 -5.99
CA TYR A 32 0.35 -5.03 -7.30
C TYR A 32 -0.54 -5.86 -8.23
N ALA A 33 -0.23 -7.15 -8.40
CA ALA A 33 -0.98 -8.03 -9.29
C ALA A 33 -2.44 -8.19 -8.85
N LEU A 34 -2.71 -8.33 -7.55
CA LEU A 34 -4.06 -8.45 -7.04
C LEU A 34 -4.84 -7.13 -7.21
N SER A 35 -4.21 -5.98 -6.92
CA SER A 35 -4.81 -4.66 -7.12
C SER A 35 -5.16 -4.42 -8.59
N PHE A 36 -4.25 -4.79 -9.50
CA PHE A 36 -4.43 -4.69 -10.96
C PHE A 36 -5.65 -5.46 -11.44
N VAL A 37 -5.89 -6.65 -10.88
CA VAL A 37 -6.99 -7.54 -11.25
C VAL A 37 -8.32 -7.03 -10.68
N ILE A 38 -8.33 -6.60 -9.41
CA ILE A 38 -9.52 -6.05 -8.74
C ILE A 38 -10.11 -4.87 -9.52
N ILE A 39 -9.26 -3.96 -10.02
CA ILE A 39 -9.75 -2.80 -10.78
C ILE A 39 -10.25 -3.12 -12.19
N ARG A 40 -9.91 -4.29 -12.75
CA ARG A 40 -10.22 -4.68 -14.14
C ARG A 40 -11.36 -5.68 -14.27
N LYS A 41 -11.46 -6.68 -13.39
CA LYS A 41 -12.48 -7.73 -13.51
C LYS A 41 -13.87 -7.15 -13.28
N GLN A 42 -14.82 -7.53 -14.14
CA GLN A 42 -16.20 -7.03 -14.04
C GLN A 42 -16.88 -7.48 -12.76
N GLU A 43 -16.64 -8.72 -12.32
CA GLU A 43 -17.21 -9.26 -11.07
C GLU A 43 -16.71 -8.57 -9.80
N LEU A 44 -15.60 -7.83 -9.86
CA LEU A 44 -15.02 -7.10 -8.73
C LEU A 44 -15.33 -5.60 -8.76
N ARG A 45 -16.17 -5.14 -9.71
CA ARG A 45 -16.60 -3.73 -9.77
C ARG A 45 -17.30 -3.31 -8.48
N GLY A 46 -16.86 -2.20 -7.92
CA GLY A 46 -17.37 -1.66 -6.65
C GLY A 46 -16.60 -2.15 -5.42
N MET A 47 -15.70 -3.14 -5.56
CA MET A 47 -14.75 -3.46 -4.52
C MET A 47 -13.76 -2.29 -4.36
N ARG A 48 -13.57 -1.85 -3.11
CA ARG A 48 -12.60 -0.81 -2.78
C ARG A 48 -11.27 -1.45 -2.44
N LEU A 49 -10.21 -1.00 -3.11
CA LEU A 49 -8.86 -1.29 -2.66
C LEU A 49 -8.60 -0.55 -1.33
N PRO A 50 -7.86 -1.17 -0.40
CA PRO A 50 -7.34 -0.45 0.76
C PRO A 50 -6.47 0.73 0.32
N SER A 51 -6.27 1.70 1.20
CA SER A 51 -5.41 2.82 0.90
C SER A 51 -3.94 2.38 0.78
N LEU A 52 -3.16 3.12 -0.01
CA LEU A 52 -1.74 2.78 -0.18
C LEU A 52 -0.95 2.88 1.14
N VAL A 53 -1.39 3.77 2.04
CA VAL A 53 -0.82 3.94 3.38
C VAL A 53 -1.07 2.71 4.26
N GLU A 54 -2.23 2.05 4.11
CA GLU A 54 -2.53 0.80 4.82
C GLU A 54 -1.78 -0.40 4.23
N MET A 55 -1.65 -0.46 2.90
CA MET A 55 -0.96 -1.58 2.23
C MET A 55 0.57 -1.50 2.36
N PHE A 56 1.13 -0.29 2.32
CA PHE A 56 2.57 -0.05 2.38
C PHE A 56 2.92 1.07 3.36
N PRO A 57 2.68 0.88 4.68
CA PRO A 57 2.92 1.92 5.67
C PRO A 57 4.38 2.39 5.69
N ASN A 58 5.32 1.49 5.42
CA ASN A 58 6.76 1.77 5.34
C ASN A 58 7.17 2.69 4.17
N LYS A 59 6.27 2.97 3.21
CA LYS A 59 6.52 3.96 2.14
C LYS A 59 6.19 5.39 2.58
N PHE A 60 5.45 5.55 3.67
CA PHE A 60 4.92 6.83 4.13
C PHE A 60 5.40 7.20 5.53
N VAL A 61 5.67 6.19 6.35
CA VAL A 61 6.10 6.36 7.75
C VAL A 61 7.54 5.85 7.89
N PRO A 62 8.45 6.65 8.49
CA PRO A 62 9.79 6.22 8.85
C PRO A 62 9.80 4.91 9.64
N MET A 63 10.79 4.04 9.35
CA MET A 63 10.88 2.72 9.95
C MET A 63 11.09 2.77 11.46
N GLU A 64 11.76 3.80 11.96
CA GLU A 64 11.98 4.03 13.39
C GLU A 64 10.64 4.16 14.12
N GLN A 65 9.73 4.96 13.57
CA GLN A 65 8.40 5.19 14.13
C GLN A 65 7.51 3.95 14.05
N LEU A 66 7.59 3.20 12.95
CA LEU A 66 6.88 1.92 12.84
C LEU A 66 7.40 0.88 13.84
N THR A 67 8.71 0.85 14.07
CA THR A 67 9.33 -0.03 15.06
C THR A 67 8.90 0.34 16.49
N GLU A 68 8.87 1.64 16.81
CA GLU A 68 8.35 2.12 18.10
C GLU A 68 6.88 1.74 18.29
N ALA A 69 6.04 1.96 17.28
CA ALA A 69 4.64 1.58 17.31
C ALA A 69 4.48 0.06 17.55
N GLN A 70 5.26 -0.77 16.86
CA GLN A 70 5.24 -2.22 17.04
C GLN A 70 5.62 -2.63 18.47
N ILE A 71 6.65 -2.01 19.05
CA ILE A 71 7.07 -2.28 20.43
C ILE A 71 5.96 -1.91 21.42
N LEU A 72 5.30 -0.76 21.22
CA LEU A 72 4.19 -0.31 22.05
C LEU A 72 2.99 -1.27 21.95
N THR A 73 2.63 -1.71 20.75
CA THR A 73 1.56 -2.70 20.53
C THR A 73 1.87 -4.02 21.22
N ASN A 74 3.10 -4.54 21.08
CA ASN A 74 3.51 -5.82 21.67
C ASN A 74 3.54 -5.80 23.21
N ARG A 75 3.72 -4.62 23.83
CA ARG A 75 3.71 -4.42 25.29
C ARG A 75 2.33 -4.10 25.85
N SER A 76 1.38 -3.74 25.00
CA SER A 76 0.03 -3.33 25.41
C SER A 76 -0.86 -4.55 25.62
N SER A 77 -1.80 -4.46 26.56
CA SER A 77 -2.87 -5.46 26.71
C SER A 77 -3.81 -5.40 25.50
N THR A 78 -4.33 -6.56 25.07
CA THR A 78 -5.20 -6.71 23.89
C THR A 78 -6.45 -5.83 23.90
N ASP A 79 -6.89 -5.36 25.07
CA ASP A 79 -8.09 -4.53 25.24
C ASP A 79 -7.87 -3.02 25.01
N LYS A 80 -6.63 -2.57 24.78
CA LYS A 80 -6.37 -1.15 24.49
C LYS A 80 -6.69 -0.82 23.03
N THR A 81 -7.67 0.06 22.83
CA THR A 81 -8.12 0.56 21.52
C THR A 81 -7.64 1.97 21.21
N GLU A 82 -6.80 2.56 22.08
CA GLU A 82 -6.25 3.89 21.85
C GLU A 82 -5.31 3.89 20.63
N PRO A 83 -5.48 4.83 19.70
CA PRO A 83 -4.62 4.92 18.52
C PRO A 83 -3.21 5.31 18.92
N ILE A 84 -2.21 4.65 18.32
CA ILE A 84 -0.82 5.09 18.41
C ILE A 84 -0.66 6.28 17.47
N ILE A 85 -0.51 7.48 18.05
CA ILE A 85 -0.30 8.70 17.28
C ILE A 85 1.19 8.80 16.97
N ILE A 86 1.53 8.67 15.69
CA ILE A 86 2.87 8.91 15.18
C ILE A 86 2.94 10.35 14.68
N GLU A 87 3.39 11.25 15.53
CA GLU A 87 3.69 12.62 15.13
C GLU A 87 5.04 12.66 14.42
N HIS A 88 5.02 12.98 13.13
CA HIS A 88 6.23 13.30 12.37
C HIS A 88 6.17 14.79 12.05
N GLY A 89 7.18 15.54 12.50
CA GLY A 89 7.26 16.97 12.22
C GLY A 89 7.50 17.24 10.73
N GLN A 90 7.37 18.50 10.31
CA GLN A 90 7.66 18.90 8.92
C GLN A 90 9.09 18.53 8.46
N GLU A 91 10.01 18.20 9.37
CA GLU A 91 11.40 17.80 9.10
C GLU A 91 11.61 16.29 8.92
N PHE A 92 10.55 15.47 8.84
CA PHE A 92 10.70 14.02 8.95
C PHE A 92 11.55 13.38 7.84
N SER A 93 11.52 13.94 6.62
CA SER A 93 12.24 13.40 5.46
C SER A 93 13.53 14.16 5.12
N ASN A 94 13.68 15.40 5.61
CA ASN A 94 14.77 16.28 5.21
C ASN A 94 14.96 17.47 6.18
N THR A 95 16.18 17.99 6.20
CA THR A 95 16.58 19.17 6.99
C THR A 95 16.30 20.48 6.26
N ASN A 96 16.13 21.57 7.02
CA ASN A 96 16.03 22.95 6.51
C ASN A 96 17.20 23.46 5.65
N LEU A 97 18.26 22.67 5.47
CA LEU A 97 19.42 23.06 4.68
C LEU A 97 19.15 23.06 3.17
N LYS A 98 18.16 22.29 2.70
CA LYS A 98 17.85 22.10 1.28
C LYS A 98 16.63 22.93 0.86
N LEU A 99 16.76 23.68 -0.24
CA LEU A 99 15.68 24.53 -0.76
C LEU A 99 14.44 23.72 -1.19
N GLU A 100 14.67 22.50 -1.69
CA GLU A 100 13.63 21.57 -2.16
C GLU A 100 12.64 21.20 -1.06
N ARG A 101 13.05 21.30 0.20
CA ARG A 101 12.21 21.02 1.37
C ARG A 101 10.97 21.92 1.45
N ARG A 102 11.02 23.13 0.88
CA ARG A 102 9.90 24.08 0.89
C ARG A 102 8.62 23.52 0.26
N VAL A 103 8.76 22.50 -0.59
CA VAL A 103 7.63 21.81 -1.24
C VAL A 103 7.44 20.38 -0.75
N SER A 104 8.12 19.95 0.33
CA SER A 104 7.98 18.60 0.91
C SER A 104 6.55 18.30 1.33
N TYR A 105 5.84 19.27 1.92
CA TYR A 105 4.42 19.10 2.30
C TYR A 105 3.52 18.66 1.13
N TRP A 106 3.88 19.03 -0.11
CA TRP A 106 3.16 18.63 -1.32
C TRP A 106 3.73 17.34 -1.91
N ARG A 107 5.06 17.23 -2.01
CA ARG A 107 5.74 16.05 -2.58
C ARG A 107 5.52 14.77 -1.78
N GLU A 108 5.37 14.90 -0.47
CA GLU A 108 5.25 13.80 0.48
C GLU A 108 3.80 13.61 0.96
N ASP A 109 2.84 14.35 0.38
CA ASP A 109 1.42 14.17 0.65
C ASP A 109 0.95 12.76 0.28
N TYR A 110 0.20 12.13 1.18
CA TYR A 110 -0.28 10.77 1.00
C TYR A 110 -1.29 10.65 -0.14
N GLY A 111 -2.15 11.65 -0.31
CA GLY A 111 -3.17 11.68 -1.36
C GLY A 111 -2.53 11.79 -2.75
N LEU A 112 -1.55 12.69 -2.91
CA LEU A 112 -0.83 12.88 -4.17
C LEU A 112 -0.08 11.60 -4.58
N ASN A 113 0.65 11.00 -3.65
CA ASN A 113 1.38 9.75 -3.91
C ASN A 113 0.43 8.57 -4.17
N SER A 114 -0.69 8.48 -3.44
CA SER A 114 -1.72 7.47 -3.69
C SER A 114 -2.38 7.64 -5.07
N HIS A 115 -2.63 8.88 -5.48
CA HIS A 115 -3.14 9.20 -6.81
C HIS A 115 -2.17 8.76 -7.91
N HIS A 116 -0.88 9.09 -7.77
CA HIS A 116 0.15 8.68 -8.72
C HIS A 116 0.23 7.15 -8.87
N TRP A 117 0.19 6.41 -7.76
CA TRP A 117 0.16 4.94 -7.81
C TRP A 117 -1.10 4.39 -8.47
N HIS A 118 -2.27 4.94 -8.13
CA HIS A 118 -3.53 4.53 -8.73
C HIS A 118 -3.55 4.80 -10.24
N TRP A 119 -2.95 5.91 -10.69
CA TRP A 119 -2.79 6.21 -12.10
C TRP A 119 -2.00 5.12 -12.84
N HIS A 120 -0.85 4.67 -12.29
CA HIS A 120 -0.06 3.57 -12.87
C HIS A 120 -0.77 2.22 -12.85
N LEU A 121 -1.68 1.99 -11.88
CA LEU A 121 -2.51 0.78 -11.89
C LEU A 121 -3.52 0.79 -13.05
N ILE A 122 -4.11 1.94 -13.35
CA ILE A 122 -5.07 2.09 -14.45
C ILE A 122 -4.34 2.08 -15.80
N TYR A 123 -3.22 2.79 -15.89
CA TYR A 123 -2.41 2.99 -17.09
C TYR A 123 -1.00 2.42 -16.89
N PRO A 124 -0.84 1.09 -16.95
CA PRO A 124 0.48 0.47 -16.89
C PRO A 124 1.31 0.86 -18.11
N ILE A 125 2.64 0.90 -17.94
CA ILE A 125 3.58 1.24 -19.03
C ILE A 125 3.57 0.15 -20.11
N ASP A 126 3.49 -1.11 -19.68
CA ASP A 126 3.35 -2.26 -20.57
C ASP A 126 1.88 -2.71 -20.51
N ASP A 127 1.21 -2.79 -21.68
CA ASP A 127 -0.14 -3.34 -21.81
C ASP A 127 -0.19 -4.85 -21.48
N GLU A 128 0.98 -5.49 -21.38
CA GLU A 128 1.16 -6.88 -21.01
C GLU A 128 1.70 -7.00 -19.58
N CYS A 129 0.93 -7.66 -18.73
CA CYS A 129 1.34 -8.26 -17.46
C CYS A 129 0.72 -9.67 -17.42
#